data_AF-G3WUX4-F1
#
_entry.id   AF-G3WUX4-F1
#
_cell.length_a   1.000
_cell.length_b   1.000
_cell.length_c   1.000
_cell.angle_alpha   90.00
_cell.angle_beta   90.00
_cell.angle_gamma   90.00
#
_symmetry.space_group_name_H-M   'P 1'
#
loop_
_entity.id
_entity.type
_entity.pdbx_description
1 polymer ?
#
loop_
_entity_poly.entity_id
_entity_poly.type
_entity_poly.pdbx_seq_one_letter_code
_entity_poly.pdbx_strand_id
1 'polypeptide(L)'
;MESEKILIVWGCLLLWNPLIQSTQLYPGIKVRITQKGLDYGIQAGMEAIELIVKKNGIPDFKGSETLEFLKVDYVDYNFSNIKISSFSFPNISLTPLSGVGVKVLSNHGSTNISMRWEISSPLFKDEGGAALFLGEIFFLGLVNLSRSDTGHPSMKLQDCYVRIGLARISFTGELSVLYNSFAEPMEKPILKTLNKKLCPIITDQLESINANISSLDVVTMFGEDILLDYSLLDSPEITQSSIDLNLKGTFYPVGNLTDPPFQPVPFTLPDRSDSMLYIGISEYFLKSASFTYFITGAFNVTLTTKELSKHLIQNPQGIGSLFSQIAELYIMAQPLMMRILTTEPPVVNLEPNNFTLNIPGSVVMLTKPENTTEEAIVSMDFVASTSVGLAILGRKLICSLSLNRFRLSGPESNHSSIEVLRFENIFSSILHFGVFPLVNARLQQGFPLPNPHQISLVNSDIEVHKGFLLVSTDLRYEPLWKKQRHLDEW
;
A
#
# COMPACT_ATOMS: atom_id res chain seq x y z
N MET A 1 -10.45 59.81 1.39
CA MET A 1 -9.58 59.37 2.51
C MET A 1 -10.11 58.12 3.25
N GLU A 2 -11.37 57.70 3.05
CA GLU A 2 -11.88 56.41 3.58
C GLU A 2 -11.75 55.23 2.59
N SER A 3 -11.77 55.47 1.28
CA SER A 3 -11.63 54.39 0.28
C SER A 3 -10.22 53.80 0.18
N GLU A 4 -9.17 54.60 0.38
CA GLU A 4 -7.78 54.12 0.42
C GLU A 4 -7.48 53.25 1.66
N LYS A 5 -8.15 53.51 2.80
CA LYS A 5 -7.97 52.72 4.01
C LYS A 5 -8.55 51.31 3.87
N ILE A 6 -9.64 51.15 3.10
CA ILE A 6 -10.25 49.84 2.85
C ILE A 6 -9.35 48.97 1.94
N LEU A 7 -8.73 49.55 0.91
CA LEU A 7 -7.80 48.83 0.03
C LEU A 7 -6.51 48.38 0.76
N ILE A 8 -6.01 49.17 1.71
CA ILE A 8 -4.85 48.79 2.53
C ILE A 8 -5.21 47.68 3.53
N VAL A 9 -6.42 47.70 4.10
CA VAL A 9 -6.89 46.62 4.99
C VAL A 9 -7.09 45.30 4.23
N TRP A 10 -7.62 45.33 3.00
CA TRP A 10 -7.71 44.15 2.14
C TRP A 10 -6.33 43.67 1.64
N GLY A 11 -5.41 44.60 1.33
CA GLY A 11 -4.02 44.27 1.01
C GLY A 11 -3.26 43.63 2.17
N CYS A 12 -3.51 44.06 3.41
CA CYS A 12 -2.93 43.46 4.61
C CYS A 12 -3.57 42.11 4.97
N LEU A 13 -4.86 41.90 4.68
CA LEU A 13 -5.51 40.59 4.85
C LEU A 13 -5.01 39.54 3.85
N LEU A 14 -4.58 39.95 2.66
CA LEU A 14 -3.89 39.05 1.70
C LEU A 14 -2.44 38.73 2.11
N LEU A 15 -1.81 39.57 2.96
CA LEU A 15 -0.47 39.35 3.51
C LEU A 15 -0.49 38.63 4.87
N TRP A 16 -1.65 38.56 5.53
CA TRP A 16 -1.86 37.78 6.73
C TRP A 16 -2.36 36.38 6.35
N ASN A 17 -1.45 35.57 5.82
CA ASN A 17 -1.66 34.13 5.71
C ASN A 17 -1.07 33.51 6.99
N PRO A 18 -1.88 33.22 8.03
CA PRO A 18 -1.37 32.46 9.15
C PRO A 18 -1.16 31.02 8.68
N LEU A 19 0.05 30.52 8.95
CA LEU A 19 0.51 29.16 8.73
C LEU A 19 0.74 28.75 7.27
N ILE A 20 2.04 28.59 6.98
CA ILE A 20 2.54 27.59 6.04
C ILE A 20 1.92 26.24 6.44
N GLN A 21 0.76 25.89 5.89
CA GLN A 21 0.48 24.48 5.64
C GLN A 21 1.48 24.10 4.57
N SER A 22 2.55 23.40 4.94
CA SER A 22 3.36 22.74 3.93
C SER A 22 2.43 21.77 3.21
N THR A 23 2.00 22.12 2.01
CA THR A 23 1.40 21.14 1.12
C THR A 23 2.57 20.38 0.55
N GLN A 24 2.78 19.17 1.06
CA GLN A 24 3.84 18.29 0.59
C GLN A 24 3.77 18.16 -0.94
N LEU A 25 4.76 18.72 -1.64
CA LEU A 25 4.72 18.86 -3.09
C LEU A 25 5.21 17.61 -3.83
N TYR A 26 6.05 16.80 -3.19
CA TYR A 26 6.68 15.62 -3.77
C TYR A 26 6.40 14.36 -2.94
N PRO A 27 6.31 13.18 -3.57
CA PRO A 27 5.99 11.93 -2.87
C PRO A 27 7.08 11.49 -1.91
N GLY A 28 6.67 10.98 -0.75
CA GLY A 28 7.54 10.18 0.10
C GLY A 28 7.71 8.76 -0.45
N ILE A 29 6.67 8.24 -1.11
CA ILE A 29 6.71 6.96 -1.84
C ILE A 29 6.09 7.11 -3.23
N LYS A 30 6.75 6.58 -4.26
CA LYS A 30 6.21 6.46 -5.61
C LYS A 30 6.01 4.98 -5.95
N VAL A 31 4.83 4.60 -6.41
CA VAL A 31 4.52 3.22 -6.83
C VAL A 31 4.28 3.21 -8.33
N ARG A 32 4.93 2.31 -9.07
CA ARG A 32 4.73 2.13 -10.52
C ARG A 32 4.21 0.73 -10.80
N ILE A 33 3.05 0.65 -11.42
CA ILE A 33 2.46 -0.58 -11.95
C ILE A 33 2.80 -0.64 -13.44
N THR A 34 3.46 -1.71 -13.88
CA THR A 34 3.83 -1.89 -15.29
C THR A 34 2.74 -2.61 -16.06
N GLN A 35 2.86 -2.66 -17.40
CA GLN A 35 2.04 -3.54 -18.24
C GLN A 35 2.05 -4.99 -17.75
N LYS A 36 3.21 -5.52 -17.34
CA LYS A 36 3.33 -6.88 -16.74
C LYS A 36 2.46 -7.02 -15.49
N GLY A 37 2.41 -5.98 -14.64
CA GLY A 37 1.55 -5.94 -13.47
C GLY A 37 0.06 -5.87 -13.81
N LEU A 38 -0.33 -5.12 -14.85
CA LEU A 38 -1.71 -5.06 -15.34
C LEU A 38 -2.17 -6.41 -15.92
N ASP A 39 -1.32 -7.05 -16.72
CA ASP A 39 -1.60 -8.36 -17.32
C ASP A 39 -1.78 -9.44 -16.23
N TYR A 40 -0.94 -9.41 -15.19
CA TYR A 40 -1.12 -10.26 -14.01
C TYR A 40 -2.42 -9.92 -13.26
N GLY A 41 -2.76 -8.64 -13.15
CA GLY A 41 -4.01 -8.16 -12.57
C GLY A 41 -5.25 -8.73 -13.26
N ILE A 42 -5.22 -8.91 -14.59
CA ILE A 42 -6.29 -9.61 -15.32
C ILE A 42 -6.39 -11.06 -14.84
N GLN A 43 -5.28 -11.79 -14.80
CA GLN A 43 -5.27 -13.20 -14.41
C GLN A 43 -5.77 -13.42 -12.97
N ALA A 44 -5.28 -12.62 -12.02
CA ALA A 44 -5.69 -12.70 -10.63
C ALA A 44 -7.11 -12.15 -10.38
N GLY A 45 -7.48 -11.07 -11.07
CA GLY A 45 -8.74 -10.37 -10.88
C GLY A 45 -9.95 -11.10 -11.46
N MET A 46 -9.75 -11.94 -12.49
CA MET A 46 -10.86 -12.65 -13.14
C MET A 46 -11.60 -13.63 -12.22
N GLU A 47 -10.91 -14.24 -11.24
CA GLU A 47 -11.56 -15.05 -10.21
C GLU A 47 -12.51 -14.21 -9.34
N ALA A 48 -12.08 -13.00 -8.94
CA ALA A 48 -12.89 -12.08 -8.16
C ALA A 48 -14.07 -11.52 -8.97
N ILE A 49 -13.84 -11.19 -10.24
CA ILE A 49 -14.88 -10.71 -11.16
C ILE A 49 -15.95 -11.79 -11.33
N GLU A 50 -15.57 -13.06 -11.51
CA GLU A 50 -16.54 -14.16 -11.63
C GLU A 50 -17.45 -14.25 -10.39
N LEU A 51 -16.88 -14.11 -9.18
CA LEU A 51 -17.66 -14.10 -7.94
C LEU A 51 -18.62 -12.91 -7.85
N ILE A 52 -18.15 -11.71 -8.21
CA ILE A 52 -18.98 -10.49 -8.21
C ILE A 52 -20.13 -10.65 -9.21
N VAL A 53 -19.84 -11.11 -10.42
CA VAL A 53 -20.83 -11.30 -11.48
C VAL A 53 -21.85 -12.38 -11.11
N LYS A 54 -21.43 -13.50 -10.50
CA LYS A 54 -22.36 -14.53 -10.02
C LYS A 54 -23.25 -14.07 -8.86
N LYS A 55 -22.71 -13.22 -7.97
CA LYS A 55 -23.42 -12.70 -6.80
C LYS A 55 -24.41 -11.59 -7.16
N ASN A 56 -23.96 -10.62 -7.95
CA ASN A 56 -24.73 -9.41 -8.25
C ASN A 56 -25.57 -9.56 -9.53
N GLY A 57 -25.18 -10.46 -10.43
CA GLY A 57 -25.98 -10.88 -11.58
C GLY A 57 -26.31 -9.77 -12.57
N ILE A 58 -27.28 -10.07 -13.44
CA ILE A 58 -27.95 -9.09 -14.29
C ILE A 58 -29.33 -8.83 -13.66
N PRO A 59 -29.75 -7.57 -13.43
CA PRO A 59 -31.07 -7.27 -12.90
C PRO A 59 -32.18 -7.77 -13.81
N ASP A 60 -33.30 -8.18 -13.20
CA ASP A 60 -34.51 -8.59 -13.90
C ASP A 60 -34.93 -7.54 -14.95
N PHE A 61 -35.48 -8.02 -16.06
CA PHE A 61 -35.90 -7.16 -17.15
C PHE A 61 -37.20 -7.64 -17.79
N LYS A 62 -38.01 -6.65 -18.15
CA LYS A 62 -39.31 -6.85 -18.78
C LYS A 62 -39.41 -5.98 -20.02
N GLY A 63 -40.30 -6.37 -20.92
CA GLY A 63 -40.60 -5.61 -22.12
C GLY A 63 -41.92 -6.08 -22.71
N SER A 64 -42.28 -5.45 -23.82
CA SER A 64 -43.48 -5.78 -24.58
C SER A 64 -43.08 -5.86 -26.04
N GLU A 65 -43.47 -6.93 -26.71
CA GLU A 65 -43.17 -7.14 -28.13
C GLU A 65 -44.41 -7.63 -28.87
N THR A 66 -44.48 -7.32 -30.16
CA THR A 66 -45.54 -7.82 -31.03
C THR A 66 -45.08 -9.13 -31.67
N LEU A 67 -45.82 -10.21 -31.41
CA LEU A 67 -45.52 -11.51 -31.99
C LEU A 67 -46.29 -11.67 -33.31
N GLU A 68 -45.72 -11.11 -34.39
CA GLU A 68 -46.35 -11.09 -35.73
C GLU A 68 -46.83 -12.47 -36.19
N PHE A 69 -46.11 -13.54 -35.85
CA PHE A 69 -46.47 -14.92 -36.23
C PHE A 69 -47.67 -15.50 -35.45
N LEU A 70 -47.93 -15.04 -34.22
CA LEU A 70 -49.13 -15.41 -33.44
C LEU A 70 -50.31 -14.49 -33.73
N LYS A 71 -50.10 -13.38 -34.46
CA LYS A 71 -51.07 -12.28 -34.59
C LYS A 71 -51.56 -11.80 -33.22
N VAL A 72 -50.70 -11.87 -32.21
CA VAL A 72 -50.97 -11.36 -30.87
C VAL A 72 -50.17 -10.08 -30.70
N ASP A 73 -50.90 -8.98 -30.69
CA ASP A 73 -50.35 -7.67 -30.37
C ASP A 73 -50.11 -7.58 -28.86
N TYR A 74 -49.01 -6.93 -28.47
CA TYR A 74 -48.67 -6.63 -27.07
C TYR A 74 -48.53 -7.87 -26.18
N VAL A 75 -47.49 -8.65 -26.41
CA VAL A 75 -47.07 -9.70 -25.49
C VAL A 75 -46.07 -9.13 -24.49
N ASP A 76 -46.49 -9.01 -23.24
CA ASP A 76 -45.61 -8.62 -22.14
C ASP A 76 -44.77 -9.82 -21.73
N TYR A 77 -43.45 -9.65 -21.69
CA TYR A 77 -42.52 -10.64 -21.18
C TYR A 77 -41.77 -10.11 -19.97
N ASN A 78 -41.47 -11.01 -19.04
CA ASN A 78 -40.71 -10.73 -17.83
C ASN A 78 -39.68 -11.83 -17.62
N PHE A 79 -38.40 -11.47 -17.60
CA PHE A 79 -37.30 -12.36 -17.26
C PHE A 79 -36.80 -12.02 -15.86
N SER A 80 -36.87 -13.01 -14.97
CA SER A 80 -36.59 -12.85 -13.55
C SER A 80 -35.67 -13.93 -13.01
N ASN A 81 -35.14 -13.72 -11.79
CA ASN A 81 -34.26 -14.68 -11.09
C ASN A 81 -33.07 -15.09 -11.98
N ILE A 82 -32.46 -14.09 -12.60
CA ILE A 82 -31.37 -14.26 -13.56
C ILE A 82 -30.09 -14.64 -12.82
N LYS A 83 -29.55 -15.82 -13.15
CA LYS A 83 -28.35 -16.39 -12.53
C LYS A 83 -27.33 -16.73 -13.59
N ILE A 84 -26.14 -16.13 -13.47
CA ILE A 84 -25.01 -16.44 -14.34
C ILE A 84 -24.36 -17.75 -13.85
N SER A 85 -24.39 -18.79 -14.67
CA SER A 85 -23.83 -20.10 -14.35
C SER A 85 -22.37 -20.23 -14.78
N SER A 86 -21.99 -19.63 -15.91
CA SER A 86 -20.60 -19.58 -16.37
C SER A 86 -20.25 -18.22 -16.97
N PHE A 87 -18.99 -17.83 -16.83
CA PHE A 87 -18.45 -16.57 -17.33
C PHE A 87 -17.07 -16.84 -17.94
N SER A 88 -16.89 -16.51 -19.22
CA SER A 88 -15.63 -16.77 -19.93
C SER A 88 -15.29 -15.61 -20.86
N PHE A 89 -14.17 -14.94 -20.58
CA PHE A 89 -13.63 -13.84 -21.37
C PHE A 89 -12.14 -14.13 -21.61
N PRO A 90 -11.82 -14.95 -22.63
CA PRO A 90 -10.46 -15.46 -22.82
C PRO A 90 -9.46 -14.38 -23.22
N ASN A 91 -9.94 -13.33 -23.86
CA ASN A 91 -9.14 -12.26 -24.42
C ASN A 91 -9.54 -10.94 -23.75
N ILE A 92 -8.81 -10.58 -22.71
CA ILE A 92 -8.92 -9.29 -22.03
C ILE A 92 -7.56 -8.62 -22.12
N SER A 93 -7.56 -7.31 -22.33
CA SER A 93 -6.36 -6.49 -22.29
C SER A 93 -6.64 -5.19 -21.54
N LEU A 94 -5.65 -4.75 -20.78
CA LEU A 94 -5.61 -3.45 -20.11
C LEU A 94 -4.46 -2.67 -20.72
N THR A 95 -4.74 -1.56 -21.38
CA THR A 95 -3.72 -0.76 -22.08
C THR A 95 -3.72 0.66 -21.52
N PRO A 96 -2.65 1.09 -20.84
CA PRO A 96 -2.45 2.48 -20.45
C PRO A 96 -2.47 3.42 -21.65
N LEU A 97 -3.26 4.50 -21.56
CA LEU A 97 -3.29 5.59 -22.53
C LEU A 97 -2.80 6.87 -21.85
N SER A 98 -1.68 7.40 -22.33
CA SER A 98 -0.97 8.48 -21.65
C SER A 98 -1.85 9.71 -21.42
N GLY A 99 -1.93 10.17 -20.16
CA GLY A 99 -2.73 11.32 -19.76
C GLY A 99 -4.25 11.15 -19.87
N VAL A 100 -4.75 9.96 -20.20
CA VAL A 100 -6.18 9.71 -20.45
C VAL A 100 -6.76 8.72 -19.44
N GLY A 101 -6.25 7.48 -19.41
CA GLY A 101 -6.86 6.40 -18.65
C GLY A 101 -6.30 5.03 -19.01
N VAL A 102 -6.91 3.97 -18.48
CA VAL A 102 -6.62 2.58 -18.86
C VAL A 102 -7.72 2.09 -19.77
N LYS A 103 -7.38 1.81 -21.03
CA LYS A 103 -8.31 1.21 -21.99
C LYS A 103 -8.50 -0.26 -21.64
N VAL A 104 -9.75 -0.65 -21.43
CA VAL A 104 -10.15 -2.04 -21.22
C VAL A 104 -10.78 -2.54 -22.50
N LEU A 105 -10.22 -3.61 -23.07
CA LEU A 105 -10.77 -4.25 -24.25
C LEU A 105 -10.95 -5.74 -23.96
N SER A 106 -12.14 -6.25 -24.23
CA SER A 106 -12.38 -7.67 -24.25
C SER A 106 -13.17 -8.12 -25.48
N ASN A 107 -12.77 -9.25 -26.04
CA ASN A 107 -13.43 -9.86 -27.19
C ASN A 107 -13.70 -11.35 -26.94
N HIS A 108 -14.63 -11.90 -27.74
CA HIS A 108 -15.03 -13.31 -27.66
C HIS A 108 -15.51 -13.74 -26.26
N GLY A 109 -16.10 -12.82 -25.50
CA GLY A 109 -16.72 -13.16 -24.23
C GLY A 109 -17.96 -14.03 -24.42
N SER A 110 -18.24 -14.87 -23.44
CA SER A 110 -19.44 -15.71 -23.40
C SER A 110 -19.93 -15.95 -21.97
N THR A 111 -21.23 -16.15 -21.83
CA THR A 111 -21.84 -16.49 -20.54
C THR A 111 -23.07 -17.36 -20.71
N ASN A 112 -23.24 -18.31 -19.79
CA ASN A 112 -24.47 -19.08 -19.64
C ASN A 112 -25.28 -18.51 -18.49
N ILE A 113 -26.59 -18.41 -18.71
CA ILE A 113 -27.52 -17.78 -17.79
C ILE A 113 -28.73 -18.71 -17.62
N SER A 114 -29.13 -18.94 -16.37
CA SER A 114 -30.40 -19.55 -16.00
C SER A 114 -31.35 -18.45 -15.53
N MET A 115 -32.59 -18.47 -15.97
CA MET A 115 -33.60 -17.50 -15.54
C MET A 115 -35.00 -18.12 -15.50
N ARG A 116 -35.97 -17.40 -14.94
CA ARG A 116 -37.39 -17.65 -15.13
C ARG A 116 -37.96 -16.68 -16.15
N TRP A 117 -38.95 -17.13 -16.90
CA TRP A 117 -39.71 -16.29 -17.81
C TRP A 117 -41.18 -16.33 -17.43
N GLU A 118 -41.86 -15.22 -17.67
CA GLU A 118 -43.31 -15.06 -17.59
C GLU A 118 -43.74 -14.30 -18.83
N ILE A 119 -44.74 -14.83 -19.54
CA ILE A 119 -45.35 -14.18 -20.69
C ILE A 119 -46.82 -13.94 -20.37
N SER A 120 -47.29 -12.72 -20.59
CA SER A 120 -48.67 -12.31 -20.36
C SER A 120 -49.22 -11.64 -21.61
N SER A 121 -50.39 -12.11 -22.06
CA SER A 121 -51.19 -11.50 -23.11
C SER A 121 -52.67 -11.51 -22.69
N PRO A 122 -53.56 -10.77 -23.37
CA PRO A 122 -54.99 -10.83 -23.09
C PRO A 122 -55.61 -12.23 -23.26
N LEU A 123 -54.95 -13.12 -24.02
CA LEU A 123 -55.46 -14.45 -24.39
C LEU A 123 -54.88 -15.59 -23.54
N PHE A 124 -53.67 -15.42 -23.02
CA PHE A 124 -52.99 -16.43 -22.22
C PHE A 124 -51.91 -15.80 -21.34
N LYS A 125 -51.66 -16.45 -20.21
CA LYS A 125 -50.57 -16.13 -19.30
C LYS A 125 -49.86 -17.41 -18.93
N ASP A 126 -48.53 -17.39 -18.94
CA ASP A 126 -47.72 -18.57 -18.73
C ASP A 126 -46.36 -18.23 -18.12
N GLU A 127 -45.72 -19.20 -17.48
CA GLU A 127 -44.41 -19.06 -16.85
C GLU A 127 -43.58 -20.35 -16.92
N GLY A 128 -42.26 -20.21 -16.87
CA GLY A 128 -41.36 -21.35 -16.90
C GLY A 128 -39.91 -21.02 -16.59
N GLY A 129 -39.03 -21.97 -16.90
CA GLY A 129 -37.58 -21.79 -16.85
C GLY A 129 -37.03 -21.46 -18.24
N ALA A 130 -35.90 -20.76 -18.29
CA ALA A 130 -35.16 -20.55 -19.53
C ALA A 130 -33.66 -20.62 -19.29
N ALA A 131 -32.95 -21.16 -20.28
CA ALA A 131 -31.50 -21.08 -20.40
C ALA A 131 -31.15 -20.11 -21.53
N LEU A 132 -30.30 -19.13 -21.24
CA LEU A 132 -29.80 -18.16 -22.21
C LEU A 132 -28.28 -18.30 -22.31
N PHE A 133 -27.80 -18.52 -23.53
CA PHE A 133 -26.40 -18.38 -23.87
C PHE A 133 -26.18 -17.03 -24.53
N LEU A 134 -25.22 -16.27 -24.04
CA LEU A 134 -24.71 -15.07 -24.69
C LEU A 134 -23.30 -15.34 -25.20
N GLY A 135 -23.05 -15.00 -26.46
CA GLY A 135 -21.76 -15.16 -27.12
C GLY A 135 -21.37 -13.92 -27.89
N GLU A 136 -20.11 -13.91 -28.35
CA GLU A 136 -19.53 -12.78 -29.08
C GLU A 136 -19.66 -11.47 -28.30
N ILE A 137 -19.47 -11.53 -26.98
CA ILE A 137 -19.52 -10.36 -26.12
C ILE A 137 -18.23 -9.57 -26.34
N PHE A 138 -18.40 -8.35 -26.83
CA PHE A 138 -17.37 -7.35 -27.00
C PHE A 138 -17.58 -6.24 -25.96
N PHE A 139 -16.51 -5.89 -25.27
CA PHE A 139 -16.46 -4.76 -24.35
C PHE A 139 -15.30 -3.84 -24.71
N LEU A 140 -15.60 -2.56 -24.74
CA LEU A 140 -14.64 -1.48 -24.81
C LEU A 140 -15.02 -0.45 -23.75
N GLY A 141 -14.07 -0.07 -22.92
CA GLY A 141 -14.25 0.99 -21.94
C GLY A 141 -12.94 1.69 -21.65
N LEU A 142 -13.04 2.91 -21.14
CA LEU A 142 -11.89 3.69 -20.69
C LEU A 142 -12.03 3.94 -19.19
N VAL A 143 -11.10 3.44 -18.39
CA VAL A 143 -11.11 3.65 -16.94
C VAL A 143 -10.16 4.79 -16.61
N ASN A 144 -10.71 5.92 -16.18
CA ASN A 144 -9.92 7.04 -15.71
C ASN A 144 -9.60 6.85 -14.23
N LEU A 145 -8.36 7.14 -13.86
CA LEU A 145 -7.88 7.10 -12.48
C LEU A 145 -7.78 8.51 -11.93
N SER A 146 -8.27 8.72 -10.72
CA SER A 146 -8.21 10.02 -10.03
C SER A 146 -7.95 9.86 -8.55
N ARG A 147 -7.56 10.95 -7.89
CA ARG A 147 -7.50 11.06 -6.44
C ARG A 147 -8.83 11.55 -5.89
N SER A 148 -9.33 10.92 -4.82
CA SER A 148 -10.47 11.42 -4.05
C SER A 148 -10.05 12.54 -3.09
N ASP A 149 -11.02 13.31 -2.58
CA ASP A 149 -10.76 14.36 -1.57
C ASP A 149 -10.15 13.79 -0.28
N THR A 150 -10.45 12.52 0.03
CA THR A 150 -9.91 11.77 1.17
C THR A 150 -8.54 11.15 0.92
N GLY A 151 -7.90 11.41 -0.23
CA GLY A 151 -6.57 10.88 -0.55
C GLY A 151 -6.54 9.43 -1.04
N HIS A 152 -7.67 8.88 -1.47
CA HIS A 152 -7.76 7.50 -1.99
C HIS A 152 -7.73 7.48 -3.52
N PRO A 153 -7.28 6.37 -4.15
CA PRO A 153 -7.50 6.18 -5.58
C PRO A 153 -8.98 5.97 -5.86
N SER A 154 -9.45 6.53 -6.97
CA SER A 154 -10.81 6.37 -7.47
C SER A 154 -10.78 6.09 -8.97
N MET A 155 -11.75 5.31 -9.45
CA MET A 155 -11.84 4.86 -10.83
C MET A 155 -13.16 5.28 -11.45
N LYS A 156 -13.16 5.82 -12.65
CA LYS A 156 -14.39 6.16 -13.37
C LYS A 156 -14.40 5.53 -14.74
N LEU A 157 -15.48 4.81 -15.07
CA LEU A 157 -15.69 4.28 -16.41
C LEU A 157 -16.22 5.38 -17.34
N GLN A 158 -15.51 5.63 -18.41
CA GLN A 158 -15.85 6.51 -19.53
C GLN A 158 -15.92 5.70 -20.82
N ASP A 159 -16.61 6.25 -21.82
CA ASP A 159 -16.71 5.68 -23.17
C ASP A 159 -17.06 4.17 -23.19
N CYS A 160 -17.97 3.76 -22.29
CA CYS A 160 -18.41 2.38 -22.20
C CYS A 160 -19.20 1.98 -23.44
N TYR A 161 -18.76 0.91 -24.08
CA TYR A 161 -19.42 0.28 -25.21
C TYR A 161 -19.43 -1.23 -25.03
N VAL A 162 -20.64 -1.80 -25.00
CA VAL A 162 -20.87 -3.24 -24.94
C VAL A 162 -21.66 -3.66 -26.16
N ARG A 163 -21.23 -4.74 -26.82
CA ARG A 163 -21.98 -5.39 -27.89
C ARG A 163 -22.00 -6.89 -27.68
N ILE A 164 -23.18 -7.46 -27.59
CA ILE A 164 -23.43 -8.89 -27.66
C ILE A 164 -23.79 -9.22 -29.12
N GLY A 165 -23.02 -10.11 -29.75
CA GLY A 165 -23.27 -10.56 -31.12
C GLY A 165 -24.29 -11.70 -31.22
N LEU A 166 -24.33 -12.58 -30.21
CA LEU A 166 -25.14 -13.78 -30.23
C LEU A 166 -25.92 -13.96 -28.91
N ALA A 167 -27.21 -14.20 -29.03
CA ALA A 167 -28.05 -14.72 -27.96
C ALA A 167 -28.69 -16.02 -28.44
N ARG A 168 -28.78 -17.03 -27.58
CA ARG A 168 -29.54 -18.26 -27.82
C ARG A 168 -30.35 -18.60 -26.60
N ILE A 169 -31.68 -18.60 -26.74
CA ILE A 169 -32.58 -18.90 -25.63
C ILE A 169 -33.25 -20.27 -25.84
N SER A 170 -33.37 -21.02 -24.75
CA SER A 170 -34.12 -22.28 -24.70
C SER A 170 -35.07 -22.23 -23.53
N PHE A 171 -36.36 -22.37 -23.81
CA PHE A 171 -37.42 -22.41 -22.81
C PHE A 171 -37.64 -23.85 -22.31
N THR A 172 -37.82 -23.98 -21.00
CA THR A 172 -38.17 -25.22 -20.31
C THR A 172 -39.53 -25.08 -19.64
N GLY A 173 -40.31 -26.16 -19.63
CA GLY A 173 -41.69 -26.19 -19.16
C GLY A 173 -42.53 -27.25 -19.89
N GLU A 174 -43.81 -27.35 -19.52
CA GLU A 174 -44.73 -28.37 -20.05
C GLU A 174 -44.93 -28.24 -21.57
N LEU A 175 -45.03 -27.03 -22.09
CA LEU A 175 -45.16 -26.74 -23.53
C LEU A 175 -43.84 -26.24 -24.14
N SER A 176 -42.70 -26.71 -23.66
CA SER A 176 -41.37 -26.30 -24.17
C SER A 176 -41.23 -26.37 -25.69
N VAL A 177 -41.87 -27.34 -26.36
CA VAL A 177 -41.91 -27.43 -27.83
C VAL A 177 -42.56 -26.19 -28.46
N LEU A 178 -43.68 -25.73 -27.90
CA LEU A 178 -44.36 -24.51 -28.34
C LEU A 178 -43.49 -23.28 -28.05
N TYR A 179 -42.92 -23.17 -26.86
CA TYR A 179 -42.15 -21.97 -26.50
C TYR A 179 -40.85 -21.84 -27.30
N ASN A 180 -40.17 -22.95 -27.57
CA ASN A 180 -38.95 -22.93 -28.38
C ASN A 180 -39.21 -22.60 -29.85
N SER A 181 -40.47 -22.67 -30.33
CA SER A 181 -40.82 -22.15 -31.67
C SER A 181 -40.67 -20.64 -31.81
N PHE A 182 -40.60 -19.90 -30.69
CA PHE A 182 -40.42 -18.44 -30.67
C PHE A 182 -39.15 -17.96 -29.96
N ALA A 183 -38.19 -18.88 -29.73
CA ALA A 183 -36.89 -18.54 -29.17
C ALA A 183 -36.14 -17.48 -30.01
N GLU A 184 -35.99 -17.72 -31.31
CA GLU A 184 -35.27 -16.82 -32.23
C GLU A 184 -35.91 -15.40 -32.30
N PRO A 185 -37.24 -15.25 -32.41
CA PRO A 185 -37.90 -13.95 -32.27
C PRO A 185 -37.57 -13.21 -30.96
N MET A 186 -37.39 -13.93 -29.84
CA MET A 186 -37.09 -13.35 -28.52
C MET A 186 -35.62 -12.97 -28.34
N GLU A 187 -34.69 -13.53 -29.10
CA GLU A 187 -33.26 -13.22 -29.01
C GLU A 187 -32.96 -11.75 -29.34
N LYS A 188 -33.63 -11.16 -30.34
CA LYS A 188 -33.43 -9.75 -30.73
C LYS A 188 -33.82 -8.74 -29.62
N PRO A 189 -35.03 -8.82 -29.02
CA PRO A 189 -35.39 -8.00 -27.87
C PRO A 189 -34.45 -8.16 -26.67
N ILE A 190 -34.00 -9.39 -26.39
CA ILE A 190 -33.02 -9.67 -25.33
C ILE A 190 -31.70 -8.96 -25.62
N LEU A 191 -31.15 -9.13 -26.83
CA LEU A 191 -29.91 -8.46 -27.25
C LEU A 191 -30.03 -6.95 -27.14
N LYS A 192 -31.12 -6.36 -27.63
CA LYS A 192 -31.38 -4.91 -27.55
C LYS A 192 -31.41 -4.43 -26.10
N THR A 193 -32.08 -5.16 -25.22
CA THR A 193 -32.22 -4.81 -23.80
C THR A 193 -30.89 -4.92 -23.06
N LEU A 194 -30.17 -6.02 -23.23
CA LEU A 194 -28.90 -6.26 -22.55
C LEU A 194 -27.81 -5.33 -23.04
N ASN A 195 -27.69 -5.07 -24.34
CA ASN A 195 -26.74 -4.09 -24.88
C ASN A 195 -26.96 -2.68 -24.29
N LYS A 196 -28.21 -2.31 -23.98
CA LYS A 196 -28.53 -1.03 -23.33
C LYS A 196 -28.22 -1.04 -21.81
N LYS A 197 -28.42 -2.16 -21.12
CA LYS A 197 -28.30 -2.26 -19.66
C LYS A 197 -26.88 -2.56 -19.16
N LEU A 198 -26.03 -3.22 -19.95
CA LEU A 198 -24.74 -3.72 -19.46
C LEU A 198 -23.78 -2.61 -19.05
N CYS A 199 -23.68 -1.50 -19.80
CA CYS A 199 -22.82 -0.39 -19.40
C CYS A 199 -23.20 0.22 -18.04
N PRO A 200 -24.47 0.60 -17.78
CA PRO A 200 -24.91 1.01 -16.46
C PRO A 200 -24.55 0.01 -15.35
N ILE A 201 -24.79 -1.29 -15.58
CA ILE A 201 -24.47 -2.34 -14.60
C ILE A 201 -22.96 -2.35 -14.28
N ILE A 202 -22.10 -2.30 -15.29
CA ILE A 202 -20.65 -2.30 -15.10
C ILE A 202 -20.20 -1.02 -14.34
N THR A 203 -20.78 0.13 -14.68
CA THR A 203 -20.52 1.39 -13.96
C THR A 203 -20.88 1.29 -12.48
N ASP A 204 -22.08 0.78 -12.16
CA ASP A 204 -22.52 0.61 -10.77
C ASP A 204 -21.61 -0.34 -9.98
N GLN A 205 -21.10 -1.42 -10.62
CA GLN A 205 -20.13 -2.31 -10.00
C GLN A 205 -18.80 -1.60 -9.70
N LEU A 206 -18.32 -0.75 -10.62
CA LEU A 206 -17.10 0.02 -10.41
C LEU A 206 -17.27 1.04 -9.27
N GLU A 207 -18.44 1.68 -9.16
CA GLU A 207 -18.76 2.57 -8.04
C GLU A 207 -18.76 1.83 -6.70
N SER A 208 -19.28 0.60 -6.65
CA SER A 208 -19.20 -0.24 -5.45
C SER A 208 -17.75 -0.58 -5.07
N ILE A 209 -16.88 -0.81 -6.05
CA ILE A 209 -15.44 -1.02 -5.81
C ILE A 209 -14.80 0.26 -5.24
N ASN A 210 -15.12 1.43 -5.79
CA ASN A 210 -14.62 2.71 -5.25
C ASN A 210 -15.07 2.95 -3.81
N ALA A 211 -16.31 2.60 -3.46
CA ALA A 211 -16.81 2.70 -2.10
C ALA A 211 -16.02 1.82 -1.14
N ASN A 212 -15.67 0.59 -1.56
CA ASN A 212 -14.81 -0.30 -0.78
C ASN A 212 -13.39 0.27 -0.62
N ILE A 213 -12.81 0.81 -1.69
CA ILE A 213 -11.48 1.44 -1.63
C ILE A 213 -11.49 2.65 -0.68
N SER A 214 -12.55 3.46 -0.72
CA SER A 214 -12.71 4.64 0.14
C SER A 214 -12.91 4.30 1.62
N SER A 215 -13.16 3.02 1.95
CA SER A 215 -13.28 2.54 3.33
C SER A 215 -11.95 2.05 3.92
N LEU A 216 -10.88 1.97 3.12
CA LEU A 216 -9.56 1.54 3.58
C LEU A 216 -8.84 2.70 4.28
N ASP A 217 -8.13 2.44 5.36
CA ASP A 217 -7.37 3.50 6.03
C ASP A 217 -6.11 3.87 5.21
N VAL A 218 -6.07 5.10 4.68
CA VAL A 218 -4.85 5.68 4.09
C VAL A 218 -3.87 6.17 5.15
N VAL A 219 -4.36 6.50 6.36
CA VAL A 219 -3.53 6.80 7.53
C VAL A 219 -3.65 5.65 8.50
N THR A 220 -2.56 4.92 8.70
CA THR A 220 -2.55 3.67 9.47
C THR A 220 -1.71 3.80 10.74
N MET A 221 -2.13 3.13 11.80
CA MET A 221 -1.34 3.04 13.04
C MET A 221 -0.14 2.11 12.83
N PHE A 222 1.03 2.57 13.24
CA PHE A 222 2.29 1.82 13.18
C PHE A 222 2.90 1.73 14.58
N GLY A 223 2.74 0.58 15.24
CA GLY A 223 3.08 0.46 16.65
C GLY A 223 2.01 1.10 17.54
N GLU A 224 2.41 1.73 18.65
CA GLU A 224 1.49 2.31 19.63
C GLU A 224 1.31 3.83 19.47
N ASP A 225 2.38 4.55 19.12
CA ASP A 225 2.43 6.02 19.19
C ASP A 225 2.65 6.72 17.84
N ILE A 226 2.61 5.98 16.72
CA ILE A 226 2.98 6.50 15.40
C ILE A 226 1.90 6.19 14.37
N LEU A 227 1.65 7.16 13.50
CA LEU A 227 0.78 7.08 12.34
C LEU A 227 1.62 7.15 11.06
N LEU A 228 1.17 6.45 10.03
CA LEU A 228 1.79 6.43 8.71
C LEU A 228 0.76 6.78 7.65
N ASP A 229 1.00 7.87 6.93
CA ASP A 229 0.11 8.40 5.91
C ASP A 229 0.56 7.97 4.50
N TYR A 230 -0.28 7.16 3.85
CA TYR A 230 -0.16 6.70 2.46
C TYR A 230 -1.19 7.32 1.52
N SER A 231 -1.82 8.43 1.91
CA SER A 231 -2.73 9.17 1.04
C SER A 231 -2.04 9.53 -0.29
N LEU A 232 -2.78 9.44 -1.39
CA LEU A 232 -2.34 9.99 -2.66
C LEU A 232 -2.13 11.49 -2.54
N LEU A 233 -1.10 12.01 -3.19
CA LEU A 233 -0.86 13.45 -3.32
C LEU A 233 -1.61 14.03 -4.51
N ASP A 234 -1.65 13.29 -5.61
CA ASP A 234 -2.25 13.69 -6.88
C ASP A 234 -2.96 12.51 -7.56
N SER A 235 -3.60 12.78 -8.70
CA SER A 235 -4.20 11.71 -9.51
C SER A 235 -3.11 10.85 -10.16
N PRO A 236 -3.28 9.52 -10.24
CA PRO A 236 -2.27 8.64 -10.82
C PRO A 236 -1.84 9.09 -12.22
N GLU A 237 -0.53 9.12 -12.44
CA GLU A 237 0.07 9.49 -13.73
C GLU A 237 0.12 8.25 -14.63
N ILE A 238 -0.48 8.35 -15.81
CA ILE A 238 -0.56 7.24 -16.76
C ILE A 238 0.38 7.53 -17.93
N THR A 239 1.31 6.61 -18.18
CA THR A 239 2.24 6.65 -19.32
C THR A 239 1.79 5.67 -20.41
N GLN A 240 2.64 5.37 -21.41
CA GLN A 240 2.32 4.38 -22.45
C GLN A 240 2.44 2.94 -21.95
N SER A 241 3.18 2.72 -20.85
CA SER A 241 3.55 1.39 -20.37
C SER A 241 3.39 1.20 -18.86
N SER A 242 2.99 2.26 -18.14
CA SER A 242 2.89 2.25 -16.68
C SER A 242 1.81 3.16 -16.12
N ILE A 243 1.48 2.91 -14.85
CA ILE A 243 0.66 3.76 -14.00
C ILE A 243 1.46 4.07 -12.74
N ASP A 244 1.69 5.35 -12.48
CA ASP A 244 2.48 5.83 -11.37
C ASP A 244 1.56 6.48 -10.32
N LEU A 245 1.73 6.10 -9.06
CA LEU A 245 0.99 6.63 -7.91
C LEU A 245 1.97 7.35 -6.97
N ASN A 246 1.67 8.62 -6.68
CA ASN A 246 2.46 9.43 -5.74
C ASN A 246 1.78 9.41 -4.37
N LEU A 247 2.39 8.70 -3.42
CA LEU A 247 1.90 8.58 -2.03
C LEU A 247 2.65 9.55 -1.12
N LYS A 248 1.95 10.08 -0.11
CA LYS A 248 2.51 11.02 0.87
C LYS A 248 3.71 10.43 1.59
N GLY A 249 3.56 9.25 2.19
CA GLY A 249 4.65 8.50 2.80
C GLY A 249 5.32 9.27 3.94
N THR A 250 4.53 9.69 4.93
CA THR A 250 5.02 10.49 6.08
C THR A 250 4.62 9.84 7.40
N PHE A 251 5.56 9.80 8.34
CA PHE A 251 5.31 9.36 9.72
C PHE A 251 4.92 10.54 10.60
N TYR A 252 3.93 10.34 11.47
CA TYR A 252 3.46 11.32 12.44
C TYR A 252 3.35 10.71 13.84
N PRO A 253 3.57 11.49 14.92
CA PRO A 253 3.15 11.07 16.25
C PRO A 253 1.62 11.04 16.34
N VAL A 254 1.08 10.12 17.14
CA VAL A 254 -0.36 10.07 17.41
C VAL A 254 -0.83 11.40 18.03
N GLY A 255 -1.93 11.94 17.50
CA GLY A 255 -2.52 13.20 17.97
C GLY A 255 -1.92 14.48 17.35
N ASN A 256 -0.87 14.38 16.52
CA ASN A 256 -0.31 15.55 15.84
C ASN A 256 0.13 15.22 14.40
N LEU A 257 -0.67 15.67 13.43
CA LEU A 257 -0.45 15.49 11.99
C LEU A 257 0.28 16.68 11.32
N THR A 258 1.11 17.40 12.08
CA THR A 258 1.94 18.47 11.52
C THR A 258 3.09 17.85 10.71
N ASP A 259 3.26 18.31 9.47
CA ASP A 259 4.34 17.85 8.61
C ASP A 259 5.72 18.13 9.22
N PRO A 260 6.72 17.25 8.97
CA PRO A 260 8.08 17.46 9.44
C PRO A 260 8.69 18.79 8.94
N PRO A 261 9.68 19.36 9.65
CA PRO A 261 10.28 20.66 9.33
C PRO A 261 11.22 20.63 8.10
N PHE A 262 11.04 19.67 7.20
CA PHE A 262 11.84 19.48 5.98
C PHE A 262 10.92 19.02 4.85
N GLN A 263 11.32 19.30 3.61
CA GLN A 263 10.52 18.98 2.42
C GLN A 263 11.07 17.76 1.69
N PRO A 264 10.22 16.97 1.03
CA PRO A 264 10.67 15.92 0.13
C PRO A 264 11.37 16.49 -1.10
N VAL A 265 12.27 15.69 -1.66
CA VAL A 265 12.99 16.00 -2.89
C VAL A 265 12.40 15.16 -4.02
N PRO A 266 12.17 15.71 -5.23
CA PRO A 266 11.65 14.93 -6.34
C PRO A 266 12.63 13.84 -6.75
N PHE A 267 12.08 12.68 -7.10
CA PHE A 267 12.84 11.57 -7.69
C PHE A 267 12.01 10.87 -8.77
N THR A 268 12.73 10.19 -9.67
CA THR A 268 12.16 9.50 -10.82
C THR A 268 12.55 8.03 -10.77
N LEU A 269 11.56 7.15 -10.92
CA LEU A 269 11.80 5.71 -11.04
C LEU A 269 12.44 5.42 -12.40
N PRO A 270 13.40 4.48 -12.48
CA PRO A 270 14.01 4.12 -13.74
C PRO A 270 12.96 3.57 -14.71
N ASP A 271 13.15 3.84 -16.00
CA ASP A 271 12.26 3.35 -17.06
C ASP A 271 12.56 1.88 -17.33
N ARG A 272 11.93 1.02 -16.53
CA ARG A 272 12.06 -0.44 -16.58
C ARG A 272 10.68 -1.09 -16.51
N SER A 273 10.58 -2.29 -17.07
CA SER A 273 9.32 -3.04 -17.17
C SER A 273 9.48 -4.53 -16.91
N ASP A 274 10.61 -4.95 -16.35
CA ASP A 274 10.93 -6.35 -16.06
C ASP A 274 10.18 -6.90 -14.84
N SER A 275 9.75 -6.03 -13.92
CA SER A 275 8.96 -6.37 -12.73
C SER A 275 7.51 -5.89 -12.86
N MET A 276 6.58 -6.53 -12.15
CA MET A 276 5.17 -6.11 -12.14
C MET A 276 4.95 -4.77 -11.42
N LEU A 277 5.74 -4.54 -10.36
CA LEU A 277 5.62 -3.38 -9.48
C LEU A 277 7.00 -2.82 -9.14
N TYR A 278 7.14 -1.51 -9.17
CA TYR A 278 8.27 -0.80 -8.58
C TYR A 278 7.80 0.12 -7.46
N ILE A 279 8.50 0.13 -6.33
CA ILE A 279 8.23 1.01 -5.19
C ILE A 279 9.48 1.83 -4.92
N GLY A 280 9.42 3.14 -5.15
CA GLY A 280 10.46 4.08 -4.76
C GLY A 280 10.18 4.67 -3.39
N ILE A 281 11.09 4.48 -2.44
CA ILE A 281 10.99 4.98 -1.07
C ILE A 281 12.01 6.09 -0.90
N SER A 282 11.56 7.33 -0.80
CA SER A 282 12.43 8.50 -0.69
C SER A 282 13.23 8.52 0.62
N GLU A 283 14.34 9.24 0.60
CA GLU A 283 15.06 9.62 1.82
C GLU A 283 14.15 10.40 2.79
N TYR A 284 13.20 11.18 2.27
CA TYR A 284 12.22 11.92 3.06
C TYR A 284 11.33 11.00 3.91
N PHE A 285 10.83 9.89 3.34
CA PHE A 285 10.06 8.90 4.10
C PHE A 285 10.84 8.40 5.31
N LEU A 286 12.11 8.01 5.11
CA LEU A 286 12.98 7.52 6.17
C LEU A 286 13.35 8.61 7.18
N LYS A 287 13.56 9.86 6.71
CA LYS A 287 13.80 11.02 7.58
C LYS A 287 12.59 11.35 8.44
N SER A 288 11.38 11.25 7.90
CA SER A 288 10.14 11.47 8.67
C SER A 288 9.98 10.41 9.75
N ALA A 289 10.31 9.14 9.47
CA ALA A 289 10.35 8.09 10.49
C ALA A 289 11.35 8.44 11.60
N SER A 290 12.59 8.77 11.22
CA SER A 290 13.66 9.15 12.16
C SER A 290 13.26 10.32 13.06
N PHE A 291 12.70 11.39 12.47
CA PHE A 291 12.22 12.55 13.19
C PHE A 291 11.09 12.20 14.16
N THR A 292 10.09 11.45 13.70
CA THR A 292 8.94 11.08 14.53
C THR A 292 9.34 10.19 15.71
N TYR A 293 10.19 9.18 15.50
CA TYR A 293 10.71 8.37 16.60
C TYR A 293 11.59 9.16 17.58
N PHE A 294 12.30 10.19 17.11
CA PHE A 294 13.08 11.06 17.97
C PHE A 294 12.20 11.91 18.88
N ILE A 295 11.20 12.59 18.33
CA ILE A 295 10.32 13.48 19.13
C ILE A 295 9.39 12.71 20.09
N THR A 296 9.11 11.43 19.81
CA THR A 296 8.36 10.56 20.74
C THR A 296 9.27 9.91 21.80
N GLY A 297 10.58 10.17 21.78
CA GLY A 297 11.51 9.69 22.80
C GLY A 297 11.87 8.20 22.69
N ALA A 298 11.63 7.57 21.53
CA ALA A 298 11.84 6.14 21.34
C ALA A 298 13.31 5.70 21.36
N PHE A 299 14.25 6.65 21.23
CA PHE A 299 15.68 6.40 21.18
C PHE A 299 16.39 6.51 22.54
N ASN A 300 15.65 6.45 23.65
CA ASN A 300 16.20 6.51 25.00
C ASN A 300 16.41 5.09 25.57
N VAL A 301 17.66 4.74 25.87
CA VAL A 301 18.04 3.44 26.42
C VAL A 301 18.75 3.63 27.74
N THR A 302 18.32 2.91 28.79
CA THR A 302 19.05 2.80 30.05
C THR A 302 19.51 1.37 30.23
N LEU A 303 20.81 1.16 30.42
CA LEU A 303 21.41 -0.15 30.67
C LEU A 303 21.95 -0.20 32.09
N THR A 304 21.47 -1.16 32.87
CA THR A 304 21.99 -1.45 34.21
C THR A 304 23.25 -2.31 34.15
N THR A 305 24.00 -2.37 35.26
CA THR A 305 25.20 -3.22 35.40
C THR A 305 24.93 -4.68 35.01
N LYS A 306 23.76 -5.21 35.39
CA LYS A 306 23.34 -6.60 35.10
C LYS A 306 23.06 -6.82 33.60
N GLU A 307 22.48 -5.82 32.93
CA GLU A 307 22.23 -5.89 31.49
C GLU A 307 23.53 -5.74 30.72
N LEU A 308 24.40 -4.79 31.11
CA LEU A 308 25.72 -4.63 30.51
C LEU A 308 26.56 -5.91 30.60
N SER A 309 26.62 -6.53 31.78
CA SER A 309 27.36 -7.79 31.96
C SER A 309 26.78 -8.92 31.13
N LYS A 310 25.45 -9.07 31.08
CA LYS A 310 24.79 -10.08 30.25
C LYS A 310 25.15 -9.93 28.77
N HIS A 311 25.06 -8.72 28.21
CA HIS A 311 25.34 -8.48 26.79
C HIS A 311 26.83 -8.67 26.45
N LEU A 312 27.75 -8.32 27.36
CA LEU A 312 29.19 -8.50 27.17
C LEU A 312 29.63 -9.96 27.31
N ILE A 313 29.02 -10.73 28.24
CA ILE A 313 29.36 -12.14 28.52
C ILE A 313 28.78 -13.09 27.46
N GLN A 314 27.58 -12.82 26.93
CA GLN A 314 26.89 -13.69 25.97
C GLN A 314 27.45 -13.59 24.53
N ASN A 315 28.61 -12.98 24.32
CA ASN A 315 29.20 -12.82 22.99
C ASN A 315 29.70 -14.17 22.42
N PRO A 316 29.15 -14.64 21.28
CA PRO A 316 29.53 -15.92 20.67
C PRO A 316 30.92 -15.93 20.01
N GLN A 317 31.60 -14.78 19.85
CA GLN A 317 32.90 -14.71 19.15
C GLN A 317 34.15 -14.85 20.05
N GLY A 318 34.02 -15.25 21.32
CA GLY A 318 35.19 -15.54 22.17
C GLY A 318 36.03 -14.34 22.62
N ILE A 319 35.67 -13.12 22.20
CA ILE A 319 36.28 -11.83 22.64
C ILE A 319 35.77 -11.41 24.03
N GLY A 320 34.75 -12.12 24.55
CA GLY A 320 34.16 -11.87 25.87
C GLY A 320 35.15 -11.93 27.03
N SER A 321 36.28 -12.66 26.92
CA SER A 321 37.26 -12.81 28.01
C SER A 321 38.09 -11.56 28.31
N LEU A 322 38.38 -10.72 27.30
CA LEU A 322 39.14 -9.47 27.49
C LEU A 322 38.26 -8.33 27.99
N PHE A 323 37.02 -8.21 27.49
CA PHE A 323 36.06 -7.21 27.95
C PHE A 323 35.44 -7.57 29.31
N SER A 324 35.31 -8.87 29.64
CA SER A 324 34.94 -9.36 30.97
C SER A 324 35.90 -8.86 32.05
N GLN A 325 37.21 -8.92 31.82
CA GLN A 325 38.19 -8.47 32.82
C GLN A 325 38.17 -6.94 33.04
N ILE A 326 37.90 -6.15 32.00
CA ILE A 326 37.80 -4.68 32.09
C ILE A 326 36.46 -4.26 32.72
N ALA A 327 35.37 -4.94 32.37
CA ALA A 327 34.07 -4.78 33.02
C ALA A 327 34.12 -5.22 34.49
N GLU A 328 34.85 -6.29 34.83
CA GLU A 328 35.06 -6.71 36.22
C GLU A 328 35.85 -5.68 37.05
N LEU A 329 36.84 -5.01 36.46
CA LEU A 329 37.67 -4.03 37.19
C LEU A 329 36.98 -2.68 37.43
N TYR A 330 36.12 -2.23 36.52
CA TYR A 330 35.50 -0.88 36.59
C TYR A 330 33.97 -0.89 36.72
N ILE A 331 33.28 -1.87 36.11
CA ILE A 331 31.80 -1.93 36.07
C ILE A 331 31.22 -2.64 37.31
N MET A 332 31.97 -3.55 37.93
CA MET A 332 31.48 -4.37 39.07
C MET A 332 31.86 -3.80 40.45
N ALA A 333 32.68 -2.75 40.53
CA ALA A 333 33.10 -2.16 41.81
C ALA A 333 31.99 -1.29 42.45
N GLN A 334 31.07 -0.76 41.65
CA GLN A 334 29.90 0.02 42.09
C GLN A 334 28.72 -0.22 41.15
N PRO A 335 27.46 -0.11 41.61
CA PRO A 335 26.28 -0.19 40.74
C PRO A 335 26.29 0.98 39.74
N LEU A 336 26.48 0.64 38.47
CA LEU A 336 26.57 1.58 37.36
C LEU A 336 25.37 1.46 36.42
N MET A 337 24.85 2.61 36.00
CA MET A 337 23.81 2.73 34.99
C MET A 337 24.31 3.58 33.84
N MET A 338 24.01 3.17 32.61
CA MET A 338 24.37 3.92 31.41
C MET A 338 23.10 4.40 30.72
N ARG A 339 22.89 5.71 30.65
CA ARG A 339 21.81 6.34 29.89
C ARG A 339 22.35 6.78 28.54
N ILE A 340 21.76 6.25 27.48
CA ILE A 340 22.09 6.57 26.10
C ILE A 340 20.85 7.21 25.49
N LEU A 341 21.03 8.41 24.96
CA LEU A 341 19.96 9.16 24.29
C LEU A 341 20.48 9.71 22.97
N THR A 342 19.61 9.83 21.98
CA THR A 342 19.89 10.62 20.78
C THR A 342 19.76 12.10 21.08
N THR A 343 20.68 12.92 20.58
CA THR A 343 20.65 14.39 20.75
C THR A 343 19.88 15.07 19.62
N GLU A 344 19.84 14.45 18.45
CA GLU A 344 19.12 14.89 17.26
C GLU A 344 18.53 13.67 16.51
N PRO A 345 17.56 13.87 15.59
CA PRO A 345 17.07 12.78 14.76
C PRO A 345 18.19 12.07 13.99
N PRO A 346 18.27 10.72 14.02
CA PRO A 346 19.19 9.97 13.19
C PRO A 346 19.20 10.41 11.72
N VAL A 347 20.37 10.74 11.19
CA VAL A 347 20.54 11.30 9.84
C VAL A 347 20.62 10.18 8.83
N VAL A 348 19.60 10.10 7.98
CA VAL A 348 19.50 9.18 6.84
C VAL A 348 20.32 9.73 5.68
N ASN A 349 21.12 8.88 5.04
CA ASN A 349 21.84 9.22 3.81
C ASN A 349 21.78 8.05 2.82
N LEU A 350 21.23 8.32 1.64
CA LEU A 350 21.11 7.37 0.53
C LEU A 350 22.01 7.81 -0.62
N GLU A 351 23.13 7.09 -0.80
CA GLU A 351 24.03 7.20 -1.95
C GLU A 351 23.99 5.90 -2.76
N PRO A 352 24.42 5.89 -4.03
CA PRO A 352 24.39 4.69 -4.86
C PRO A 352 25.04 3.48 -4.17
N ASN A 353 24.26 2.42 -3.98
CA ASN A 353 24.64 1.18 -3.28
C ASN A 353 25.04 1.34 -1.81
N ASN A 354 24.78 2.49 -1.19
CA ASN A 354 25.18 2.78 0.17
C ASN A 354 24.07 3.50 0.95
N PHE A 355 23.48 2.78 1.91
CA PHE A 355 22.56 3.36 2.87
C PHE A 355 23.24 3.42 4.23
N THR A 356 23.50 4.63 4.70
CA THR A 356 24.04 4.88 6.04
C THR A 356 23.06 5.63 6.92
N LEU A 357 23.08 5.32 8.21
CA LEU A 357 22.37 6.06 9.25
C LEU A 357 23.39 6.56 10.28
N ASN A 358 23.50 7.88 10.42
CA ASN A 358 24.36 8.51 11.43
C ASN A 358 23.51 8.91 12.65
N ILE A 359 23.88 8.40 13.81
CA ILE A 359 23.11 8.54 15.05
C ILE A 359 23.92 9.44 16.00
N PRO A 360 23.62 10.75 16.05
CA PRO A 360 24.17 11.64 17.07
C PRO A 360 23.50 11.34 18.41
N GLY A 361 24.29 11.20 19.46
CA GLY A 361 23.79 10.86 20.77
C GLY A 361 24.69 11.34 21.89
N SER A 362 24.21 11.13 23.11
CA SER A 362 24.93 11.38 24.34
C SER A 362 24.83 10.16 25.24
N VAL A 363 25.93 9.85 25.92
CA VAL A 363 26.00 8.81 26.93
C VAL A 363 26.34 9.43 28.27
N VAL A 364 25.52 9.12 29.27
CA VAL A 364 25.73 9.51 30.66
C VAL A 364 25.89 8.25 31.48
N MET A 365 27.03 8.10 32.14
CA MET A 365 27.28 7.04 33.11
C MET A 365 26.99 7.55 34.50
N LEU A 366 26.14 6.82 35.22
CA LEU A 366 25.64 7.16 36.54
C LEU A 366 26.09 6.07 37.53
N THR A 367 26.44 6.46 38.75
CA THR A 367 26.59 5.56 39.89
C THR A 367 25.46 5.80 40.89
N LYS A 368 25.05 4.74 41.59
CA LYS A 368 24.08 4.84 42.69
C LYS A 368 24.60 4.12 43.94
N PRO A 369 25.47 4.75 44.73
CA PRO A 369 25.91 4.20 46.01
C PRO A 369 24.72 3.94 46.95
N GLU A 370 24.81 2.92 47.81
CA GLU A 370 23.75 2.58 48.76
C GLU A 370 23.33 3.82 49.59
N ASN A 371 22.02 4.12 49.60
CA ASN A 371 21.38 5.25 50.30
C ASN A 371 21.69 6.66 49.78
N THR A 372 22.12 6.82 48.51
CA THR A 372 22.35 8.14 47.90
C THR A 372 21.59 8.34 46.59
N THR A 373 21.52 9.58 46.12
CA THR A 373 20.97 9.97 44.81
C THR A 373 21.90 9.55 43.67
N GLU A 374 21.36 9.40 42.46
CA GLU A 374 22.16 9.10 41.27
C GLU A 374 23.18 10.22 41.01
N GLU A 375 24.46 9.86 40.85
CA GLU A 375 25.53 10.80 40.53
C GLU A 375 26.13 10.50 39.16
N ALA A 376 26.30 11.53 38.31
CA ALA A 376 26.92 11.39 37.01
C ALA A 376 28.44 11.34 37.11
N ILE A 377 29.03 10.27 36.59
CA ILE A 377 30.48 10.05 36.56
C ILE A 377 31.07 10.64 35.29
N VAL A 378 30.45 10.37 34.14
CA VAL A 378 30.89 10.86 32.84
C VAL A 378 29.71 11.15 31.94
N SER A 379 29.83 12.22 31.16
CA SER A 379 28.88 12.61 30.11
C SER A 379 29.66 12.91 28.85
N MET A 380 29.35 12.23 27.76
CA MET A 380 30.03 12.40 26.48
C MET A 380 29.04 12.33 25.33
N ASP A 381 29.20 13.25 24.39
CA ASP A 381 28.48 13.20 23.13
C ASP A 381 29.24 12.32 22.13
N PHE A 382 28.50 11.73 21.19
CA PHE A 382 29.06 10.84 20.19
C PHE A 382 28.27 10.86 18.89
N VAL A 383 28.89 10.34 17.83
CA VAL A 383 28.23 10.02 16.57
C VAL A 383 28.53 8.57 16.20
N ALA A 384 27.49 7.75 16.14
CA ALA A 384 27.58 6.37 15.66
C ALA A 384 27.14 6.31 14.19
N SER A 385 28.06 5.96 13.30
CA SER A 385 27.80 5.77 11.88
C SER A 385 27.54 4.30 11.59
N THR A 386 26.41 3.99 10.97
CA THR A 386 25.95 2.63 10.72
C THR A 386 25.66 2.39 9.24
N SER A 387 25.89 1.16 8.77
CA SER A 387 25.36 0.67 7.51
C SER A 387 23.99 0.05 7.75
N VAL A 388 23.08 0.21 6.77
CA VAL A 388 21.75 -0.37 6.83
C VAL A 388 21.63 -1.55 5.86
N GLY A 389 21.42 -2.75 6.40
CA GLY A 389 21.01 -3.92 5.65
C GLY A 389 19.51 -3.87 5.36
N LEU A 390 19.12 -4.30 4.16
CA LEU A 390 17.74 -4.23 3.68
C LEU A 390 17.27 -5.63 3.26
N ALA A 391 16.01 -5.95 3.57
CA ALA A 391 15.38 -7.17 3.09
C ALA A 391 13.86 -6.95 2.93
N ILE A 392 13.26 -7.63 1.96
CA ILE A 392 11.80 -7.74 1.89
C ILE A 392 11.37 -9.03 2.57
N LEU A 393 10.56 -8.93 3.62
CA LEU A 393 9.95 -10.08 4.28
C LEU A 393 8.43 -9.95 4.25
N GLY A 394 7.78 -10.83 3.49
CA GLY A 394 6.34 -10.78 3.26
C GLY A 394 5.93 -9.50 2.54
N ARG A 395 5.39 -8.52 3.28
CA ARG A 395 4.91 -7.23 2.76
C ARG A 395 5.61 -6.04 3.41
N LYS A 396 6.80 -6.28 3.96
CA LYS A 396 7.51 -5.30 4.77
C LYS A 396 8.93 -5.12 4.31
N LEU A 397 9.40 -3.88 4.36
CA LEU A 397 10.83 -3.56 4.30
C LEU A 397 11.41 -3.74 5.71
N ILE A 398 12.32 -4.70 5.83
CA ILE A 398 13.08 -4.97 7.06
C ILE A 398 14.43 -4.27 6.94
N CYS A 399 14.81 -3.58 8.02
CA CYS A 399 16.10 -2.95 8.13
C CYS A 399 16.93 -3.61 9.24
N SER A 400 18.25 -3.64 9.08
CA SER A 400 19.19 -3.99 10.13
C SER A 400 20.35 -2.99 10.15
N LEU A 401 20.76 -2.56 11.33
CA LEU A 401 21.89 -1.66 11.52
C LEU A 401 23.14 -2.45 11.88
N SER A 402 24.24 -2.09 11.23
CA SER A 402 25.58 -2.54 11.60
C SER A 402 26.46 -1.33 11.90
N LEU A 403 27.10 -1.31 13.06
CA LEU A 403 27.99 -0.22 13.44
C LEU A 403 29.26 -0.25 12.57
N ASN A 404 29.46 0.78 11.75
CA ASN A 404 30.68 0.94 10.96
C ASN A 404 31.76 1.66 11.76
N ARG A 405 31.38 2.81 12.35
CA ARG A 405 32.30 3.71 13.01
C ARG A 405 31.62 4.39 14.18
N PHE A 406 32.37 4.49 15.26
CA PHE A 406 32.03 5.28 16.44
C PHE A 406 33.03 6.43 16.58
N ARG A 407 32.56 7.60 17.02
CA ARG A 407 33.39 8.75 17.36
C ARG A 407 32.80 9.49 18.54
N LEU A 408 33.61 9.77 19.55
CA LEU A 408 33.26 10.72 20.61
C LEU A 408 33.36 12.16 20.07
N SER A 409 32.44 13.02 20.48
CA SER A 409 32.41 14.44 20.12
C SER A 409 33.18 15.25 21.16
N GLY A 410 34.14 16.07 20.73
CA GLY A 410 34.97 16.91 21.60
C GLY A 410 36.30 17.31 20.94
N PRO A 411 37.05 18.31 21.46
CA PRO A 411 38.33 18.73 20.90
C PRO A 411 39.34 17.57 20.86
N GLU A 412 40.05 17.37 19.74
CA GLU A 412 41.02 16.27 19.56
C GLU A 412 42.04 16.15 20.72
N SER A 413 42.38 17.27 21.36
CA SER A 413 43.26 17.34 22.52
C SER A 413 42.76 16.57 23.75
N ASN A 414 41.46 16.31 23.88
CA ASN A 414 40.88 15.53 24.99
C ASN A 414 40.87 14.02 24.70
N HIS A 415 40.97 13.62 23.42
CA HIS A 415 40.97 12.21 22.99
C HIS A 415 42.33 11.53 23.13
N SER A 416 43.40 12.29 23.42
CA SER A 416 44.73 11.71 23.68
C SER A 416 44.89 11.14 25.09
N SER A 417 43.90 11.31 25.97
CA SER A 417 43.94 10.71 27.31
C SER A 417 43.64 9.21 27.25
N ILE A 418 44.42 8.41 27.99
CA ILE A 418 44.27 6.94 28.04
C ILE A 418 42.86 6.55 28.55
N GLU A 419 42.28 7.35 29.43
CA GLU A 419 40.96 7.11 30.01
C GLU A 419 39.84 7.26 28.97
N VAL A 420 39.88 8.31 28.14
CA VAL A 420 38.91 8.52 27.06
C VAL A 420 39.01 7.42 26.01
N LEU A 421 40.22 7.01 25.61
CA LEU A 421 40.42 5.90 24.66
C LEU A 421 39.90 4.57 25.22
N ARG A 422 40.06 4.30 26.52
CA ARG A 422 39.48 3.10 27.15
C ARG A 422 37.96 3.17 27.15
N PHE A 423 37.38 4.31 27.51
CA PHE A 423 35.94 4.50 27.48
C PHE A 423 35.37 4.32 26.08
N GLU A 424 36.01 4.90 25.06
CA GLU A 424 35.63 4.78 23.65
C GLU A 424 35.52 3.30 23.22
N ASN A 425 36.54 2.50 23.55
CA ASN A 425 36.56 1.07 23.23
C ASN A 425 35.47 0.27 23.97
N ILE A 426 35.27 0.53 25.27
CA ILE A 426 34.24 -0.13 26.06
C ILE A 426 32.85 0.22 25.52
N PHE A 427 32.60 1.51 25.28
CA PHE A 427 31.30 1.99 24.84
C PHE A 427 30.99 1.53 23.41
N SER A 428 31.98 1.51 22.50
CA SER A 428 31.83 0.91 21.17
C SER A 428 31.39 -0.56 21.25
N SER A 429 31.95 -1.35 22.18
CA SER A 429 31.51 -2.73 22.42
C SER A 429 30.09 -2.81 22.97
N ILE A 430 29.71 -1.92 23.89
CA ILE A 430 28.34 -1.84 24.42
C ILE A 430 27.34 -1.49 23.29
N LEU A 431 27.69 -0.55 22.42
CA LEU A 431 26.86 -0.21 21.26
C LEU A 431 26.69 -1.44 20.36
N HIS A 432 27.79 -2.09 19.98
CA HIS A 432 27.78 -3.20 19.02
C HIS A 432 27.08 -4.46 19.54
N PHE A 433 27.33 -4.86 20.78
CA PHE A 433 26.82 -6.13 21.35
C PHE A 433 25.61 -5.96 22.28
N GLY A 434 25.34 -4.74 22.75
CA GLY A 434 24.21 -4.44 23.62
C GLY A 434 23.11 -3.67 22.91
N VAL A 435 23.40 -2.45 22.47
CA VAL A 435 22.38 -1.51 21.96
C VAL A 435 21.86 -1.90 20.58
N PHE A 436 22.73 -2.10 19.59
CA PHE A 436 22.30 -2.39 18.22
C PHE A 436 21.51 -3.69 18.07
N PRO A 437 21.78 -4.78 18.82
CA PRO A 437 20.92 -5.96 18.83
C PRO A 437 19.49 -5.65 19.29
N LEU A 438 19.31 -4.80 20.31
CA LEU A 438 17.99 -4.37 20.77
C LEU A 438 17.27 -3.51 19.73
N VAL A 439 18.01 -2.59 19.09
CA VAL A 439 17.47 -1.77 17.99
C VAL A 439 17.07 -2.65 16.80
N ASN A 440 17.91 -3.59 16.41
CA ASN A 440 17.63 -4.53 15.31
C ASN A 440 16.43 -5.40 15.62
N ALA A 441 16.24 -5.86 16.86
CA ALA A 441 15.04 -6.60 17.26
C ALA A 441 13.76 -5.78 17.06
N ARG A 442 13.80 -4.46 17.24
CA ARG A 442 12.68 -3.56 16.91
C ARG A 442 12.53 -3.35 15.40
N LEU A 443 13.63 -3.15 14.67
CA LEU A 443 13.60 -2.97 13.21
C LEU A 443 13.13 -4.21 12.45
N GLN A 444 13.26 -5.41 13.03
CA GLN A 444 12.65 -6.65 12.50
C GLN A 444 11.12 -6.59 12.41
N GLN A 445 10.46 -5.64 13.07
CA GLN A 445 9.02 -5.43 12.87
C GLN A 445 8.69 -4.99 11.45
N GLY A 446 9.63 -4.27 10.80
CA GLY A 446 9.57 -3.84 9.41
C GLY A 446 8.57 -2.71 9.12
N PHE A 447 8.85 -1.94 8.08
CA PHE A 447 7.93 -0.94 7.55
C PHE A 447 6.96 -1.58 6.55
N PRO A 448 5.64 -1.45 6.73
CA PRO A 448 4.67 -2.02 5.80
C PRO A 448 4.79 -1.31 4.46
N LEU A 449 5.01 -2.06 3.38
CA LEU A 449 4.98 -1.49 2.03
C LEU A 449 3.51 -1.27 1.61
N PRO A 450 3.23 -0.22 0.81
CA PRO A 450 1.90 0.00 0.28
C PRO A 450 1.52 -1.17 -0.62
N ASN A 451 0.61 -2.02 -0.14
CA ASN A 451 0.22 -3.24 -0.83
C ASN A 451 -1.26 -3.52 -0.62
N PRO A 452 -2.02 -3.86 -1.68
CA PRO A 452 -3.42 -4.24 -1.55
C PRO A 452 -3.61 -5.47 -0.64
N HIS A 453 -4.80 -5.61 -0.09
CA HIS A 453 -5.17 -6.83 0.65
C HIS A 453 -5.05 -8.06 -0.26
N GLN A 454 -4.61 -9.20 0.31
CA GLN A 454 -4.52 -10.52 -0.38
C GLN A 454 -3.48 -10.63 -1.50
N ILE A 455 -2.44 -9.77 -1.50
CA ILE A 455 -1.30 -9.86 -2.42
C ILE A 455 -0.01 -10.05 -1.62
N SER A 456 0.86 -10.97 -2.03
CA SER A 456 2.23 -11.08 -1.54
C SER A 456 3.24 -10.62 -2.57
N LEU A 457 4.38 -10.12 -2.09
CA LEU A 457 5.51 -9.68 -2.90
C LEU A 457 6.46 -10.87 -3.09
N VAL A 458 6.86 -11.12 -4.34
CA VAL A 458 7.75 -12.24 -4.71
C VAL A 458 8.85 -11.74 -5.64
N ASN A 459 9.97 -12.48 -5.70
CA ASN A 459 11.15 -12.11 -6.52
C ASN A 459 11.58 -10.66 -6.32
N SER A 460 11.58 -10.20 -5.07
CA SER A 460 11.85 -8.80 -4.75
C SER A 460 13.35 -8.53 -4.71
N ASP A 461 13.76 -7.43 -5.33
CA ASP A 461 15.12 -6.89 -5.28
C ASP A 461 15.10 -5.46 -4.76
N ILE A 462 16.20 -5.03 -4.13
CA ILE A 462 16.32 -3.69 -3.54
C ILE A 462 17.61 -3.03 -4.03
N GLU A 463 17.47 -1.90 -4.72
CA GLU A 463 18.57 -1.05 -5.15
C GLU A 463 18.59 0.25 -4.31
N VAL A 464 19.79 0.68 -3.89
CA VAL A 464 19.96 1.99 -3.23
C VAL A 464 20.40 3.00 -4.28
N HIS A 465 19.55 3.98 -4.56
CA HIS A 465 19.87 5.12 -5.41
C HIS A 465 20.16 6.36 -4.58
N LYS A 466 20.67 7.40 -5.24
CA LYS A 466 20.83 8.70 -4.59
C LYS A 466 19.46 9.25 -4.18
N GLY A 467 19.24 9.40 -2.88
CA GLY A 467 18.03 9.98 -2.30
C GLY A 467 16.79 9.09 -2.28
N PHE A 468 16.84 7.83 -2.74
CA PHE A 468 15.71 6.89 -2.63
C PHE A 468 16.14 5.41 -2.73
N LEU A 469 15.34 4.51 -2.16
CA LEU A 469 15.41 3.06 -2.36
C LEU A 469 14.46 2.66 -3.48
N LEU A 470 14.89 1.77 -4.38
CA LEU A 470 14.03 1.16 -5.38
C LEU A 470 13.79 -0.30 -5.00
N VAL A 471 12.52 -0.66 -4.81
CA VAL A 471 12.10 -2.06 -4.67
C VAL A 471 11.47 -2.50 -5.98
N SER A 472 12.05 -3.50 -6.64
CA SER A 472 11.52 -4.14 -7.84
C SER A 472 10.89 -5.46 -7.44
N THR A 473 9.63 -5.73 -7.78
CA THR A 473 8.93 -6.92 -7.28
C THR A 473 7.82 -7.42 -8.20
N ASP A 474 7.59 -8.73 -8.17
CA ASP A 474 6.44 -9.38 -8.78
C ASP A 474 5.35 -9.66 -7.73
N LEU A 475 4.11 -9.79 -8.20
CA LEU A 475 2.95 -9.98 -7.33
C LEU A 475 2.47 -11.43 -7.36
N ARG A 476 1.98 -11.90 -6.22
CA ARG A 476 1.28 -13.18 -6.11
C ARG A 476 -0.03 -12.99 -5.35
N TYR A 477 -1.13 -13.41 -5.97
CA TYR A 477 -2.46 -13.31 -5.37
C TYR A 477 -2.68 -14.50 -4.43
N GLU A 478 -3.09 -14.22 -3.20
CA GLU A 478 -3.32 -15.22 -2.16
C GLU A 478 -4.80 -15.23 -1.77
N PRO A 479 -5.64 -16.02 -2.46
CA PRO A 479 -7.06 -16.08 -2.14
C PRO A 479 -7.29 -16.72 -0.76
N LEU A 480 -8.19 -16.11 0.02
CA LEU A 480 -8.47 -16.50 1.41
C LEU A 480 -8.88 -17.99 1.58
N TRP A 481 -9.55 -18.57 0.58
CA TRP A 481 -10.00 -19.98 0.65
C TRP A 481 -8.88 -21.01 0.55
N LYS A 482 -7.68 -20.66 0.04
CA LYS A 482 -6.51 -21.55 0.07
C LYS A 482 -5.83 -21.59 1.45
N LYS A 483 -6.00 -20.56 2.28
CA LYS A 483 -5.50 -20.55 3.66
C LYS A 483 -6.24 -21.53 4.57
N GLN A 484 -7.52 -21.77 4.30
CA GLN A 484 -8.34 -22.72 5.08
C GLN A 484 -7.88 -24.17 4.89
N ARG A 485 -7.46 -24.57 3.69
CA ARG A 485 -6.95 -25.94 3.44
C ARG A 485 -5.64 -26.26 4.16
N HIS A 486 -4.82 -25.26 4.48
CA HIS A 486 -3.57 -25.48 5.23
C HIS A 486 -3.76 -25.53 6.75
N LEU A 487 -4.91 -25.12 7.28
CA LEU A 487 -5.25 -25.24 8.70
C LEU A 487 -5.95 -26.56 9.03
N ASP A 488 -6.50 -27.26 8.04
CA ASP A 488 -7.13 -28.58 8.19
C ASP A 488 -6.14 -29.75 8.01
N GLU A 489 -4.86 -29.47 7.75
CA GLU A 489 -3.79 -30.47 7.57
C GLU A 489 -2.71 -30.45 8.68
N TRP A 490 -2.97 -29.84 9.84
CA TRP A 490 -2.07 -29.90 11.02
C TRP A 490 -2.80 -30.36 12.29
#